data_AF-A0A534KB43-F1
#
_entry.id   AF-A0A534KB43-F1
#
_cell.length_a   1.000
_cell.length_b   1.000
_cell.length_c   1.000
_cell.angle_alpha   90.00
_cell.angle_beta   90.00
_cell.angle_gamma   90.00
#
_symmetry.space_group_name_H-M   'P 1'
#
loop_
_entity.id
_entity.type
_entity.pdbx_description
1 polymer ?
#
loop_
_entity_poly.entity_id
_entity_poly.type
_entity_poly.pdbx_seq_one_letter_code
_entity_poly.pdbx_strand_id
1 'polypeptide(L)'
;MLIGLSFNASRSIYTWGGFSTQWYGQVFANSVYMGAFGTSLWIAILTTALSIVLGTLAGIAVARRAAGRFSLFWDALVLLPLIIPEIIEALSIILFYNVVGIPNGVLATVLGHTVFSVSF
;
A
#
# COMPACT_ATOMS: atom_id res chain seq x y z
N MET A 1 -12.55 -9.99 18.32
CA MET A 1 -12.14 -9.20 19.51
C MET A 1 -12.16 -7.69 19.25
N LEU A 2 -11.52 -7.19 18.18
CA LEU A 2 -11.48 -5.75 17.86
C LEU A 2 -12.87 -5.09 17.73
N ILE A 3 -13.81 -5.73 17.03
CA ILE A 3 -15.19 -5.21 16.90
C ILE A 3 -15.83 -5.02 18.27
N GLY A 4 -15.71 -6.00 19.19
CA GLY A 4 -16.23 -5.87 20.54
C GLY A 4 -15.57 -4.76 21.36
N LEU A 5 -14.25 -4.63 21.26
CA LEU A 5 -13.48 -3.58 21.94
C LEU A 5 -13.77 -2.18 21.41
N SER A 6 -14.18 -2.04 20.15
CA SER A 6 -14.60 -0.76 19.57
C SER A 6 -15.82 -0.15 20.28
N PHE A 7 -16.60 -1.00 20.96
CA PHE A 7 -17.76 -0.59 21.76
C PHE A 7 -17.45 -0.44 23.25
N ASN A 8 -16.19 -0.54 23.68
CA ASN A 8 -15.83 -0.43 25.09
C ASN A 8 -15.79 1.05 25.51
N ALA A 9 -16.56 1.42 26.53
CA ALA A 9 -16.51 2.78 27.09
C ALA A 9 -15.18 3.08 27.83
N SER A 10 -14.47 2.04 28.27
CA SER A 10 -13.16 2.18 28.92
C SER A 10 -12.06 2.53 27.92
N ARG A 11 -11.07 3.30 28.37
CA ARG A 11 -9.83 3.57 27.62
C ARG A 11 -8.82 2.41 27.68
N SER A 12 -9.02 1.46 28.60
CA SER A 12 -8.17 0.29 28.75
C SER A 12 -8.81 -0.92 28.09
N ILE A 13 -8.02 -1.67 27.32
CA ILE A 13 -8.43 -2.94 26.72
C ILE A 13 -8.66 -4.05 27.75
N TYR A 14 -8.16 -3.87 28.98
CA TYR A 14 -8.24 -4.85 30.07
C TYR A 14 -9.47 -4.67 30.97
N THR A 15 -10.18 -3.55 30.86
CA THR A 15 -11.37 -3.26 31.68
C THR A 15 -12.57 -2.99 30.79
N TRP A 16 -13.68 -3.67 31.04
CA TRP A 16 -14.93 -3.44 30.31
C TRP A 16 -15.72 -2.32 30.98
N GLY A 17 -15.85 -1.18 30.30
CA GLY A 17 -16.57 0.00 30.78
C GLY A 17 -18.05 0.04 30.42
N GLY A 18 -18.58 -0.99 29.75
CA GLY A 18 -19.93 -1.00 29.15
C GLY A 18 -19.91 -0.70 27.65
N PHE A 19 -21.09 -0.82 27.01
CA PHE A 19 -21.27 -0.57 25.58
C PHE A 19 -21.33 0.94 25.29
N SER A 20 -20.53 1.42 24.33
CA SER A 20 -20.46 2.82 23.94
C SER A 20 -20.00 2.97 22.49
N THR A 21 -20.56 3.94 21.75
CA THR A 21 -20.14 4.30 20.39
C THR A 21 -19.24 5.53 20.34
N GLN A 22 -18.77 5.99 21.50
CA GLN A 22 -18.03 7.25 21.66
C GLN A 22 -16.81 7.40 20.74
N TRP A 23 -16.10 6.30 20.47
CA TRP A 23 -14.86 6.32 19.69
C TRP A 23 -15.11 6.66 18.22
N TYR A 24 -16.25 6.22 17.67
CA TYR A 24 -16.63 6.55 16.30
C TYR A 24 -16.83 8.06 16.15
N GLY A 25 -17.60 8.68 17.06
CA GLY A 25 -17.79 10.13 17.07
C GLY A 25 -16.49 10.91 17.25
N GLN A 26 -15.59 10.43 18.12
CA GLN A 26 -14.27 11.04 18.33
C GLN A 26 -13.37 10.99 17.10
N VAL A 27 -13.42 9.90 16.31
CA VAL A 27 -12.66 9.79 15.07
C VAL A 27 -13.16 10.79 14.02
N PHE A 28 -14.47 10.88 13.82
CA PHE A 28 -15.05 11.82 12.85
C PHE A 28 -14.87 13.29 13.25
N ALA A 29 -14.84 13.58 14.54
CA ALA A 29 -14.58 14.94 15.04
C ALA A 29 -13.10 15.35 14.97
N ASN A 30 -12.18 14.41 14.75
CA ASN A 30 -10.75 14.67 14.74
C ASN A 30 -10.24 14.91 13.31
N SER A 31 -9.87 16.16 13.02
CA SER A 31 -9.36 16.58 11.72
C SER A 31 -8.06 15.88 11.30
N VAL A 32 -7.22 15.46 12.25
CA VAL A 32 -5.98 14.72 11.96
C VAL A 32 -6.32 13.32 11.43
N TYR A 33 -7.24 12.60 12.09
CA TYR A 33 -7.66 11.29 11.60
C TYR A 33 -8.38 11.38 10.27
N MET A 34 -9.22 12.40 10.08
CA MET A 34 -9.93 12.58 8.81
C MET A 34 -9.02 13.03 7.66
N GLY A 35 -8.03 13.87 7.93
CA GLY A 35 -7.00 14.22 6.95
C GLY A 35 -6.14 13.02 6.56
N ALA A 36 -5.73 12.20 7.54
CA ALA A 36 -4.99 10.97 7.28
C ALA A 36 -5.81 9.97 6.45
N PHE A 37 -7.08 9.76 6.81
CA PHE A 37 -8.00 8.91 6.05
C PHE A 37 -8.14 9.36 4.60
N GLY A 38 -8.36 10.65 4.36
CA GLY A 38 -8.46 11.19 3.00
C GLY A 38 -7.17 11.01 2.20
N THR A 39 -6.01 11.22 2.83
CA THR A 39 -4.70 11.01 2.19
C THR A 39 -4.50 9.53 1.82
N SER A 40 -4.80 8.61 2.74
CA SER A 40 -4.72 7.17 2.47
C SER A 40 -5.66 6.73 1.35
N LEU A 41 -6.88 7.27 1.31
CA LEU A 41 -7.84 6.98 0.25
C LEU A 41 -7.33 7.45 -1.12
N TRP A 42 -6.78 8.66 -1.19
CA TRP A 42 -6.17 9.18 -2.41
C TRP A 42 -4.99 8.34 -2.90
N ILE A 43 -4.10 7.94 -1.98
CA ILE A 43 -2.98 7.05 -2.29
C ILE A 43 -3.51 5.73 -2.85
N ALA A 44 -4.49 5.11 -2.17
CA ALA A 44 -5.04 3.83 -2.59
C ALA A 44 -5.62 3.89 -4.01
N ILE A 45 -6.44 4.91 -4.32
CA ILE A 45 -7.05 5.07 -5.64
C ILE A 45 -5.99 5.20 -6.73
N LEU A 46 -4.99 6.06 -6.53
CA LEU A 46 -3.94 6.31 -7.52
C LEU A 46 -3.06 5.07 -7.74
N THR A 47 -2.64 4.43 -6.65
CA THR A 47 -1.90 3.17 -6.71
C THR A 47 -2.68 2.11 -7.46
N THR A 48 -3.95 1.87 -7.11
CA THR A 48 -4.78 0.85 -7.78
C THR A 48 -4.91 1.14 -9.27
N ALA A 49 -5.18 2.38 -9.66
CA ALA A 49 -5.30 2.75 -11.08
C ALA A 49 -3.99 2.49 -11.84
N LEU A 50 -2.85 2.90 -11.29
CA LEU A 50 -1.54 2.70 -11.91
C LEU A 50 -1.16 1.22 -11.99
N SER A 51 -1.34 0.47 -10.91
CA SER A 51 -1.02 -0.97 -10.86
C SER A 51 -1.89 -1.77 -11.82
N ILE A 52 -3.18 -1.46 -11.97
CA ILE A 52 -4.04 -2.13 -12.95
C ILE A 52 -3.50 -1.90 -14.36
N VAL A 53 -3.20 -0.66 -14.73
CA VAL A 53 -2.71 -0.35 -16.09
C VAL A 53 -1.36 -1.04 -16.34
N LEU A 54 -0.39 -0.86 -15.45
CA LEU A 54 0.96 -1.39 -15.63
C LEU A 54 1.00 -2.92 -15.53
N GLY A 55 0.33 -3.50 -14.52
CA GLY A 55 0.25 -4.95 -14.33
C GLY A 55 -0.46 -5.66 -15.48
N THR A 56 -1.57 -5.09 -15.98
CA THR A 56 -2.28 -5.66 -17.13
C THR A 56 -1.41 -5.63 -18.39
N LEU A 57 -0.73 -4.51 -18.66
CA LEU A 57 0.17 -4.39 -19.81
C LEU A 57 1.36 -5.36 -19.69
N ALA A 58 1.96 -5.46 -18.50
CA ALA A 58 3.05 -6.39 -18.23
C ALA A 58 2.61 -7.85 -18.41
N GLY A 59 1.46 -8.23 -17.85
CA GLY A 59 0.89 -9.57 -17.97
C GLY A 59 0.58 -9.94 -19.43
N ILE A 60 -0.01 -9.03 -20.20
CA ILE A 60 -0.26 -9.24 -21.64
C ILE A 60 1.06 -9.39 -22.40
N ALA A 61 2.06 -8.54 -22.10
CA ALA A 61 3.35 -8.58 -22.76
C ALA A 61 4.10 -9.89 -22.50
N VAL A 62 4.06 -10.41 -21.27
CA VAL A 62 4.63 -11.71 -20.91
C VAL A 62 3.85 -12.85 -21.57
N ALA A 63 2.52 -12.82 -21.54
CA ALA A 63 1.67 -13.91 -22.06
C ALA A 63 1.72 -14.06 -23.59
N ARG A 64 1.86 -12.96 -24.35
CA ARG A 64 1.81 -12.98 -25.83
C ARG A 64 3.17 -13.08 -26.48
N ARG A 65 4.22 -13.17 -25.69
CA ARG A 65 5.59 -13.12 -26.16
C ARG A 65 6.07 -14.49 -26.64
N ALA A 66 6.81 -14.50 -27.75
CA ALA A 66 7.57 -15.68 -28.17
C ALA A 66 8.80 -15.89 -27.25
N ALA A 67 9.10 -17.14 -26.91
CA ALA A 67 10.25 -17.52 -26.10
C ALA A 67 11.56 -17.03 -26.76
N GLY A 68 12.08 -15.91 -26.28
CA GLY A 68 13.29 -15.28 -26.77
C GLY A 68 14.42 -15.39 -25.75
N ARG A 69 15.64 -15.02 -26.16
CA ARG A 69 16.86 -15.13 -25.32
C ARG A 69 16.77 -14.42 -23.96
N PHE A 70 15.90 -13.42 -23.84
CA PHE A 70 15.66 -12.67 -22.60
C PHE A 70 14.42 -13.15 -21.84
N SER A 71 13.89 -14.37 -22.09
CA SER A 71 12.60 -14.84 -21.50
C SER A 71 12.56 -14.65 -20.00
N LEU A 72 13.50 -15.33 -19.39
CA LEU A 72 13.72 -15.40 -17.96
C LEU A 72 13.95 -14.02 -17.31
N PHE A 73 14.63 -13.09 -18.00
CA PHE A 73 14.93 -11.78 -17.44
C PHE A 73 13.67 -10.94 -17.21
N TRP A 74 12.75 -10.92 -18.18
CA TRP A 74 11.49 -10.18 -18.04
C TRP A 74 10.55 -10.83 -17.03
N ASP A 75 10.50 -12.17 -17.01
CA ASP A 75 9.70 -12.90 -16.03
C ASP A 75 10.20 -12.61 -14.61
N ALA A 76 11.53 -12.61 -14.42
CA ALA A 76 12.15 -12.22 -13.15
C ALA A 76 11.89 -10.76 -12.78
N LEU A 77 11.84 -9.83 -13.75
CA LEU A 77 11.57 -8.42 -13.48
C LEU A 77 10.13 -8.18 -13.01
N VAL A 78 9.16 -8.85 -13.64
CA VAL A 78 7.74 -8.76 -13.26
C VAL A 78 7.47 -9.46 -11.93
N LEU A 79 8.16 -10.56 -11.64
CA LEU A 79 7.98 -11.31 -10.40
C LEU A 79 8.91 -10.87 -9.27
N LEU A 80 9.82 -9.92 -9.51
CA LEU A 80 10.83 -9.48 -8.54
C LEU A 80 10.20 -9.01 -7.21
N PRO A 81 9.17 -8.12 -7.23
CA PRO A 81 8.52 -7.65 -6.00
C PRO A 81 7.79 -8.76 -5.24
N LEU A 82 7.38 -9.83 -5.92
CA LEU A 82 6.75 -10.98 -5.27
C LEU A 82 7.74 -11.83 -4.46
N ILE A 83 9.01 -11.86 -4.88
CA ILE A 83 10.06 -12.71 -4.27
C ILE A 83 10.81 -11.94 -3.17
N ILE A 84 10.95 -10.62 -3.31
CA ILE A 84 11.66 -9.78 -2.35
C ILE A 84 10.80 -9.59 -1.07
N PRO A 85 11.38 -9.76 0.13
CA PRO A 85 10.69 -9.41 1.37
C PRO A 85 10.30 -7.93 1.42
N GLU A 86 9.07 -7.64 1.84
CA GLU A 86 8.48 -6.28 1.85
C GLU A 86 9.37 -5.23 2.54
N ILE A 87 10.01 -5.57 3.66
CA ILE A 87 10.90 -4.66 4.39
C ILE A 87 12.11 -4.26 3.53
N ILE A 88 12.67 -5.20 2.77
CA ILE A 88 13.83 -4.95 1.92
C ILE A 88 13.42 -4.04 0.76
N GLU A 89 12.29 -4.32 0.12
CA GLU A 89 11.76 -3.49 -0.96
C GLU A 89 11.53 -2.04 -0.51
N ALA A 90 10.88 -1.85 0.63
CA ALA A 90 10.63 -0.53 1.19
C ALA A 90 11.93 0.24 1.49
N LEU A 91 12.94 -0.41 2.06
CA LEU A 91 14.23 0.24 2.29
C LEU A 91 14.95 0.57 0.99
N SER A 92 14.96 -0.36 0.02
CA SER A 92 15.60 -0.17 -1.28
C SER A 92 14.97 0.99 -2.05
N ILE A 93 13.64 1.12 -2.04
CA ILE A 93 12.96 2.18 -2.79
C ILE A 93 13.17 3.56 -2.15
N ILE A 94 13.20 3.64 -0.81
CA ILE A 94 13.51 4.88 -0.09
C ILE A 94 14.94 5.32 -0.41
N LEU A 95 15.91 4.40 -0.38
CA LEU A 95 17.30 4.71 -0.75
C LEU A 95 17.40 5.18 -2.21
N PHE A 96 16.67 4.52 -3.13
CA PHE A 96 16.60 4.94 -4.53
C PHE A 96 16.03 6.35 -4.68
N TYR A 97 14.93 6.68 -3.98
CA TYR A 97 14.35 8.02 -3.99
C TYR A 97 15.31 9.08 -3.48
N ASN A 98 16.07 8.79 -2.42
CA ASN A 98 17.09 9.70 -1.92
C ASN A 98 18.20 9.95 -2.96
N VAL A 99 18.64 8.92 -3.69
CA VAL A 99 19.67 9.05 -4.72
C VAL A 99 19.18 9.87 -5.91
N VAL A 100 17.93 9.67 -6.33
CA VAL A 100 17.33 10.35 -7.50
C VAL A 100 16.74 11.72 -7.13
N GLY A 101 16.66 12.05 -5.84
CA GLY A 101 16.12 13.32 -5.35
C GLY A 101 14.59 13.40 -5.35
N ILE A 102 13.90 12.26 -5.29
CA ILE A 102 12.44 12.21 -5.16
C ILE A 102 12.10 12.51 -3.68
N PRO A 103 11.34 13.58 -3.39
CA PRO A 103 11.00 13.93 -2.02
C PRO A 103 10.02 12.92 -1.42
N ASN A 104 10.15 12.66 -0.12
CA ASN A 104 9.17 11.90 0.62
C ASN A 104 7.81 12.60 0.61
N GLY A 105 6.73 11.83 0.45
CA GLY A 105 5.37 12.35 0.41
C GLY A 105 4.44 11.46 -0.39
N VAL A 106 3.23 11.95 -0.66
CA VAL A 106 2.16 11.21 -1.34
C VAL A 106 2.63 10.59 -2.65
N LEU A 107 3.39 11.32 -3.46
CA LEU A 107 3.90 10.82 -4.74
C LEU A 107 4.86 9.63 -4.57
N ALA A 108 5.84 9.76 -3.66
CA ALA A 108 6.77 8.68 -3.37
C ALA A 108 6.04 7.44 -2.84
N THR A 109 5.03 7.63 -1.98
CA THR A 109 4.22 6.53 -1.46
C THR A 109 3.39 5.85 -2.55
N VAL A 110 2.75 6.61 -3.45
CA VAL A 110 1.99 6.06 -4.58
C VAL A 110 2.90 5.25 -5.50
N LEU A 111 4.05 5.79 -5.88
CA LEU A 111 5.00 5.09 -6.74
C LEU A 111 5.52 3.81 -6.08
N GLY A 112 5.84 3.85 -4.79
CA GLY A 112 6.33 2.69 -4.07
C GLY A 112 5.30 1.58 -3.96
N HIS A 113 4.07 1.91 -3.56
CA HIS A 113 2.99 0.92 -3.56
C HIS A 113 2.65 0.41 -4.96
N THR A 114 2.80 1.23 -6.01
CA THR A 114 2.57 0.79 -7.38
C THR A 114 3.56 -0.31 -7.77
N VAL A 115 4.85 -0.12 -7.46
CA VAL A 115 5.91 -1.11 -7.74
C VAL A 115 5.61 -2.44 -7.03
N PHE A 116 5.23 -2.39 -5.76
CA PHE A 116 4.83 -3.55 -4.99
C PHE A 116 3.61 -4.25 -5.61
N SER A 117 2.55 -3.49 -5.90
CA SER A 117 1.25 -4.01 -6.35
C SER A 117 1.21 -4.46 -7.81
N VAL A 118 2.17 -4.10 -8.66
CA VAL A 118 2.21 -4.53 -10.07
C VAL A 118 2.37 -6.05 -10.24
N SER A 119 2.89 -6.73 -9.21
CA SER A 119 3.22 -8.17 -9.27
C SER A 119 2.13 -9.09 -8.71
N PHE A 120 1.05 -8.50 -8.19
CA PHE A 120 -0.11 -9.20 -7.62
C PHE A 120 -1.30 -9.16 -8.58
#